data_AF-A0A1W4XGF7-F1
#
_entry.id   AF-A0A1W4XGF7-F1
#
_cell.length_a   1.000
_cell.length_b   1.000
_cell.length_c   1.000
_cell.angle_alpha   90.00
_cell.angle_beta   90.00
_cell.angle_gamma   90.00
#
_symmetry.space_group_name_H-M   'P 1'
#
loop_
_entity.id
_entity.type
_entity.pdbx_description
1 polymer ?
#
loop_
_entity_poly.entity_id
_entity_poly.type
_entity_poly.pdbx_seq_one_letter_code
_entity_poly.pdbx_strand_id
1 'polypeptide(L)'
;MNQNTFISFFILVSVIFFVVTATKNVVPVFLWEKNSNVPLVPALQRINAKSFGNILLQHFHEDNHLLVFVKDSLSKEDFNALKSGDEVSRTKLDTVKDDNAISYFPFVLDPVDAVKQIYPTALEIPLSKLSDDILLNNKIIIVRLDDPQNKEDNSQNFKYHALKAFETYDKVAQSHKHVTGILTALRSSWISSEDKALNRKVRATEDGEADTRIVFKTNNTILYVNSPIIFYANDQVTSISAGSSFSDQVSNSTIVATLTGSATTITFFFELISGYWYLNNLTVVSSGSESDLAVKDVYAPTGFSYACNNSVFYEYTNQNYNLSLPGFQIQPFFGSNNSGSFGDPYNCVGFTSIPIWSGLFVTFILVLIMTFGLIFIFDIKTMDRFDDPKGKTITVNVTE
;
A
#
# COMPACT_ATOMS: atom_id res chain seq x y z
N MET A 1 14.37 19.98 28.57
CA MET A 1 14.25 18.73 27.77
C MET A 1 12.80 18.66 27.33
N ASN A 2 12.53 19.02 26.09
CA ASN A 2 11.19 19.45 25.66
C ASN A 2 10.28 18.25 25.39
N GLN A 3 9.00 18.35 25.74
CA GLN A 3 7.97 17.32 25.54
C GLN A 3 7.95 16.79 24.09
N ASN A 4 8.26 17.64 23.11
CA ASN A 4 8.36 17.27 21.69
C ASN A 4 9.51 16.29 21.38
N THR A 5 10.64 16.35 22.10
CA THR A 5 11.76 15.42 21.87
C THR A 5 11.45 14.03 22.40
N PHE A 6 10.65 13.93 23.46
CA PHE A 6 10.24 12.65 24.02
C PHE A 6 9.21 11.93 23.12
N ILE A 7 8.25 12.69 22.59
CA ILE A 7 7.25 12.17 21.64
C ILE A 7 7.92 11.71 20.34
N SER A 8 8.84 12.51 19.79
CA SER A 8 9.57 12.13 18.58
C SER A 8 10.42 10.87 18.78
N PHE A 9 11.04 10.70 19.95
CA PHE A 9 11.83 9.50 20.26
C PHE A 9 10.94 8.25 20.37
N PHE A 10 9.78 8.37 21.03
CA PHE A 10 8.86 7.25 21.20
C PHE A 10 8.23 6.80 19.87
N ILE A 11 7.87 7.75 19.00
CA ILE A 11 7.40 7.46 17.63
C ILE A 11 8.52 6.77 16.84
N LEU A 12 9.75 7.26 16.91
CA LEU A 12 10.88 6.67 16.21
C LEU A 12 11.14 5.22 16.66
N VAL A 13 11.14 4.95 17.97
CA VAL A 13 11.33 3.60 18.52
C VAL A 13 10.17 2.68 18.15
N SER A 14 8.92 3.16 18.19
CA SER A 14 7.75 2.39 17.77
C SER A 14 7.79 2.06 16.28
N VAL A 15 8.18 3.01 15.43
CA VAL A 15 8.36 2.79 13.98
C VAL A 15 9.49 1.80 13.73
N ILE A 16 10.63 1.91 14.42
CA ILE A 16 11.74 0.96 14.27
C ILE A 16 11.31 -0.46 14.68
N PHE A 17 10.56 -0.60 15.78
CA PHE A 17 10.05 -1.91 16.20
C PHE A 17 9.03 -2.50 15.21
N PHE A 18 8.18 -1.65 14.62
CA PHE A 18 7.24 -2.06 13.57
C PHE A 18 7.93 -2.46 12.27
N VAL A 19 8.97 -1.72 11.87
CA VAL A 19 9.78 -2.02 10.67
C VAL A 19 10.56 -3.32 10.85
N VAL A 20 11.15 -3.57 12.02
CA VAL A 20 11.90 -4.81 12.30
C VAL A 20 10.99 -6.05 12.34
N THR A 21 9.72 -5.89 12.67
CA THR A 21 8.74 -6.99 12.60
C THR A 21 8.13 -7.18 11.21
N ALA A 22 8.26 -6.20 10.32
CA ALA A 22 7.70 -6.21 8.97
C ALA A 22 8.62 -6.85 7.90
N THR A 23 9.89 -7.14 8.20
CA THR A 23 10.84 -7.66 7.19
C THR A 23 10.80 -9.17 6.96
N LYS A 24 9.96 -9.92 7.69
CA LYS A 24 9.88 -11.38 7.55
C LYS A 24 8.74 -11.78 6.63
N ASN A 25 9.08 -12.27 5.44
CA ASN A 25 8.07 -12.70 4.49
C ASN A 25 7.58 -14.10 4.86
N VAL A 26 6.29 -14.19 5.17
CA VAL A 26 5.60 -15.46 5.38
C VAL A 26 4.92 -15.83 4.08
N VAL A 27 5.37 -16.92 3.45
CA VAL A 27 4.85 -17.41 2.18
C VAL A 27 4.48 -18.89 2.29
N PRO A 28 3.53 -19.38 1.47
CA PRO A 28 3.25 -20.79 1.38
C PRO A 28 4.35 -21.54 0.63
N VAL A 29 4.57 -22.79 1.01
CA VAL A 29 5.45 -23.73 0.31
C VAL A 29 4.64 -24.97 -0.05
N PHE A 30 4.63 -25.30 -1.33
CA PHE A 30 4.03 -26.53 -1.84
C PHE A 30 5.15 -27.48 -2.23
N LEU A 31 5.23 -28.64 -1.57
CA LEU A 31 6.27 -29.65 -1.78
C LEU A 31 5.62 -30.92 -2.30
N TRP A 32 6.20 -31.51 -3.34
CA TRP A 32 5.76 -32.79 -3.89
C TRP A 32 6.96 -33.68 -4.24
N GLU A 33 6.83 -34.97 -3.96
CA GLU A 33 7.88 -35.96 -4.14
C GLU A 33 7.31 -37.30 -4.62
N LYS A 34 8.03 -37.92 -5.57
CA LYS A 34 7.68 -39.23 -6.11
C LYS A 34 8.09 -40.32 -5.13
N ASN A 35 7.15 -41.20 -4.73
CA ASN A 35 7.37 -42.40 -3.91
C ASN A 35 7.91 -42.18 -2.47
N SER A 36 7.69 -41.04 -1.84
CA SER A 36 8.14 -40.75 -0.47
C SER A 36 6.96 -40.46 0.47
N ASN A 37 7.10 -40.73 1.77
CA ASN A 37 6.09 -40.33 2.76
C ASN A 37 6.47 -38.97 3.34
N VAL A 38 5.81 -37.91 2.90
CA VAL A 38 6.08 -36.55 3.39
C VAL A 38 5.30 -36.29 4.70
N PRO A 39 5.88 -35.62 5.71
CA PRO A 39 5.22 -35.40 6.99
C PRO A 39 3.99 -34.51 6.84
N LEU A 40 2.91 -34.95 7.49
CA LEU A 40 1.70 -34.16 7.67
C LEU A 40 2.00 -33.07 8.71
N VAL A 41 2.17 -31.83 8.27
CA VAL A 41 2.41 -30.71 9.19
C VAL A 41 1.09 -29.99 9.48
N PRO A 42 0.80 -29.65 10.74
CA PRO A 42 -0.43 -28.95 11.10
C PRO A 42 -0.61 -27.65 10.32
N ALA A 43 -1.81 -27.46 9.75
CA ALA A 43 -2.13 -26.34 8.86
C ALA A 43 -2.04 -24.94 9.49
N LEU A 44 -1.87 -24.84 10.81
CA LEU A 44 -1.86 -23.57 11.56
C LEU A 44 -0.48 -23.21 12.12
N GLN A 45 0.54 -24.07 11.96
CA GLN A 45 1.85 -23.82 12.54
C GLN A 45 2.71 -22.96 11.60
N ARG A 46 3.30 -21.90 12.14
CA ARG A 46 4.35 -21.13 11.45
C ARG A 46 5.67 -21.87 11.57
N ILE A 47 6.34 -22.07 10.44
CA ILE A 47 7.61 -22.78 10.35
C ILE A 47 8.71 -21.75 10.09
N ASN A 48 9.72 -21.76 10.95
CA ASN A 48 10.89 -20.91 10.78
C ASN A 48 11.83 -21.50 9.70
N ALA A 49 12.63 -20.66 9.05
CA ALA A 49 13.59 -21.04 8.01
C ALA A 49 14.47 -22.24 8.43
N LYS A 50 15.00 -22.22 9.66
CA LYS A 50 15.83 -23.31 10.20
C LYS A 50 15.06 -24.63 10.37
N SER A 51 13.82 -24.57 10.87
CA SER A 51 12.98 -25.75 11.05
C SER A 51 12.58 -26.33 9.69
N PHE A 52 12.26 -25.48 8.72
CA PHE A 52 12.00 -25.88 7.34
C PHE A 52 13.24 -26.54 6.73
N GLY A 53 14.42 -25.98 6.97
CA GLY A 53 15.67 -26.55 6.51
C GLY A 53 15.96 -27.94 7.06
N ASN A 54 15.67 -28.17 8.35
CA ASN A 54 15.80 -29.51 8.94
C ASN A 54 14.82 -30.51 8.29
N ILE A 55 13.59 -30.07 7.95
CA ILE A 55 12.62 -30.91 7.23
C ILE A 55 13.17 -31.30 5.86
N LEU A 56 13.77 -30.36 5.11
CA LEU A 56 14.40 -30.66 3.82
C LEU A 56 15.55 -31.66 3.97
N LEU A 57 16.46 -31.45 4.93
CA LEU A 57 17.59 -32.35 5.17
C LEU A 57 17.16 -33.77 5.57
N GLN A 58 16.03 -33.91 6.26
CA GLN A 58 15.50 -35.23 6.64
C GLN A 58 14.95 -36.01 5.44
N HIS A 59 14.49 -35.32 4.39
CA HIS A 59 13.87 -35.95 3.21
C HIS A 59 14.83 -36.03 2.01
N PHE A 60 15.89 -35.23 2.00
CA PHE A 60 16.81 -35.18 0.89
C PHE A 60 17.93 -36.23 1.04
N HIS A 61 17.81 -37.34 0.31
CA HIS A 61 18.88 -38.32 0.16
C HIS A 61 19.92 -37.88 -0.88
N GLU A 62 21.15 -38.42 -0.83
CA GLU A 62 22.28 -37.97 -1.68
C GLU A 62 22.06 -38.08 -3.21
N ASP A 63 21.09 -38.90 -3.62
CA ASP A 63 20.70 -39.14 -5.01
C ASP A 63 19.42 -38.38 -5.44
N ASN A 64 18.88 -37.50 -4.58
CA ASN A 64 17.68 -36.73 -4.92
C ASN A 64 18.04 -35.52 -5.79
N HIS A 65 17.19 -35.22 -6.77
CA HIS A 65 17.22 -33.96 -7.51
C HIS A 65 16.22 -32.97 -6.91
N LEU A 66 16.67 -31.77 -6.57
CA LEU A 66 15.82 -30.70 -6.00
C LEU A 66 15.52 -29.63 -7.05
N LEU A 67 14.24 -29.45 -7.35
CA LEU A 67 13.76 -28.36 -8.18
C LEU A 67 12.94 -27.38 -7.33
N VAL A 68 13.43 -26.16 -7.19
CA VAL A 68 12.75 -25.09 -6.45
C VAL A 68 12.27 -24.03 -7.42
N PHE A 69 10.96 -23.98 -7.65
CA PHE A 69 10.30 -22.98 -8.46
C PHE A 69 9.92 -21.78 -7.59
N VAL A 70 10.51 -20.62 -7.89
CA VAL A 70 10.36 -19.39 -7.12
C VAL A 70 9.63 -18.35 -7.95
N LYS A 71 8.47 -17.90 -7.46
CA LYS A 71 7.74 -16.76 -8.03
C LYS A 71 8.05 -15.48 -7.26
N ASP A 72 7.89 -14.32 -7.87
CA ASP A 72 7.89 -13.05 -7.17
C ASP A 72 6.91 -12.99 -6.00
N SER A 73 5.63 -13.32 -6.21
CA SER A 73 4.61 -13.24 -5.16
C SER A 73 3.63 -14.42 -5.18
N LEU A 74 3.33 -14.97 -3.99
CA LEU A 74 2.42 -16.11 -3.81
C LEU A 74 1.69 -16.04 -2.46
N SER A 75 0.41 -16.40 -2.46
CA SER A 75 -0.43 -16.56 -1.27
C SER A 75 -1.19 -17.88 -1.29
N LYS A 76 -1.82 -18.22 -0.15
CA LYS A 76 -2.70 -19.39 -0.04
C LYS A 76 -3.94 -19.25 -0.96
N GLU A 77 -4.41 -18.03 -1.18
CA GLU A 77 -5.55 -17.74 -2.04
C GLU A 77 -5.25 -18.03 -3.52
N ASP A 78 -4.01 -17.82 -3.96
CA ASP A 78 -3.61 -18.07 -5.35
C ASP A 78 -3.75 -19.56 -5.73
N PHE A 79 -3.58 -20.49 -4.78
CA PHE A 79 -3.83 -21.91 -5.02
C PHE A 79 -5.31 -22.23 -5.32
N ASN A 80 -6.26 -21.37 -4.94
CA ASN A 80 -7.65 -21.54 -5.34
C ASN A 80 -7.85 -21.24 -6.83
N ALA A 81 -7.03 -20.38 -7.43
CA ALA A 81 -7.09 -20.11 -8.87
C ALA A 81 -6.81 -21.37 -9.71
N LEU A 82 -5.94 -22.27 -9.21
CA LEU A 82 -5.68 -23.58 -9.85
C LEU A 82 -6.89 -24.51 -9.75
N LYS A 83 -7.64 -24.46 -8.64
CA LYS A 83 -8.85 -25.28 -8.44
C LYS A 83 -10.06 -24.78 -9.23
N SER A 84 -10.18 -23.47 -9.41
CA SER A 84 -11.28 -22.83 -10.12
C SER A 84 -11.04 -22.68 -11.64
N GLY A 85 -9.86 -23.04 -12.13
CA GLY A 85 -9.46 -22.85 -13.53
C GLY A 85 -9.92 -23.96 -14.48
N ASP A 86 -9.47 -23.85 -15.73
CA ASP A 86 -9.75 -24.77 -16.84
C ASP A 86 -9.47 -26.23 -16.47
N GLU A 87 -10.22 -27.14 -17.09
CA GLU A 87 -10.17 -28.59 -16.86
C GLU A 87 -8.74 -29.16 -16.96
N VAL A 88 -7.89 -28.57 -17.81
CA VAL A 88 -6.48 -28.95 -18.01
C VAL A 88 -5.62 -28.66 -16.78
N SER A 89 -5.80 -27.51 -16.12
CA SER A 89 -5.03 -27.17 -14.91
C SER A 89 -5.43 -28.02 -13.72
N ARG A 90 -6.71 -28.35 -13.62
CA ARG A 90 -7.23 -29.23 -12.57
C ARG A 90 -6.76 -30.66 -12.74
N THR A 91 -6.91 -31.21 -13.94
CA THR A 91 -6.44 -32.57 -14.25
C THR A 91 -4.95 -32.72 -14.03
N LYS A 92 -4.12 -31.75 -14.43
CA LYS A 92 -2.68 -31.81 -14.19
C LYS A 92 -2.30 -31.73 -12.71
N LEU A 93 -2.97 -30.88 -11.93
CA LEU A 93 -2.77 -30.81 -10.49
C LEU A 93 -3.21 -32.10 -9.79
N ASP A 94 -4.31 -32.71 -10.25
CA ASP A 94 -4.81 -33.96 -9.73
C ASP A 94 -3.90 -35.14 -10.12
N THR A 95 -3.34 -35.15 -11.34
CA THR A 95 -2.28 -36.11 -11.75
C THR A 95 -1.06 -36.02 -10.85
N VAL A 96 -0.60 -34.80 -10.54
CA VAL A 96 0.54 -34.59 -9.63
C VAL A 96 0.20 -35.07 -8.20
N LYS A 97 -1.06 -34.98 -7.75
CA LYS A 97 -1.50 -35.50 -6.45
C LYS A 97 -1.64 -37.00 -6.40
N ASP A 98 -2.05 -37.62 -7.49
CA ASP A 98 -2.28 -39.06 -7.55
C ASP A 98 -0.95 -39.81 -7.64
N ASP A 99 0.04 -39.25 -8.34
CA ASP A 99 1.34 -39.89 -8.58
C ASP A 99 2.40 -39.57 -7.51
N ASN A 100 2.24 -38.48 -6.74
CA ASN A 100 3.25 -37.99 -5.79
C ASN A 100 2.67 -37.75 -4.40
N ALA A 101 3.51 -37.92 -3.38
CA ALA A 101 3.17 -37.48 -2.04
C ALA A 101 3.37 -35.97 -1.92
N ILE A 102 2.38 -35.28 -1.35
CA ILE A 102 2.33 -33.83 -1.29
C ILE A 102 2.28 -33.37 0.17
N SER A 103 3.11 -32.37 0.49
CA SER A 103 2.96 -31.57 1.70
C SER A 103 2.80 -30.09 1.39
N TYR A 104 1.81 -29.50 2.03
CA TYR A 104 1.52 -28.08 1.95
C TYR A 104 1.85 -27.41 3.27
N PHE A 105 2.79 -26.47 3.24
CA PHE A 105 3.20 -25.67 4.38
C PHE A 105 2.68 -24.24 4.20
N PRO A 106 1.58 -23.86 4.85
CA PRO A 106 0.91 -22.59 4.58
C PRO A 106 1.70 -21.36 5.05
N PHE A 107 2.58 -21.51 6.04
CA PHE A 107 3.27 -20.40 6.69
C PHE A 107 4.74 -20.72 6.92
N VAL A 108 5.58 -20.52 5.90
CA VAL A 108 7.03 -20.66 6.01
C VAL A 108 7.69 -19.29 5.94
N LEU A 109 8.58 -19.02 6.89
CA LEU A 109 9.39 -17.81 6.92
C LEU A 109 10.58 -17.96 5.98
N ASP A 110 10.68 -17.07 4.99
CA ASP A 110 11.80 -16.94 4.04
C ASP A 110 12.36 -18.28 3.50
N PRO A 111 11.54 -19.10 2.81
CA PRO A 111 11.92 -20.45 2.38
C PRO A 111 13.04 -20.47 1.35
N VAL A 112 13.12 -19.46 0.47
CA VAL A 112 14.16 -19.38 -0.56
C VAL A 112 15.53 -19.19 0.08
N ASP A 113 15.62 -18.33 1.10
CA ASP A 113 16.86 -18.12 1.84
C ASP A 113 17.24 -19.36 2.65
N ALA A 114 16.25 -20.07 3.21
CA ALA A 114 16.48 -21.35 3.88
C ALA A 114 17.12 -22.39 2.94
N VAL A 115 16.62 -22.53 1.70
CA VAL A 115 17.19 -23.43 0.70
C VAL A 115 18.61 -23.01 0.32
N LYS A 116 18.84 -21.71 0.06
CA LYS A 116 20.16 -21.18 -0.29
C LYS A 116 21.20 -21.38 0.81
N GLN A 117 20.79 -21.30 2.07
CA GLN A 117 21.66 -21.53 3.21
C GLN A 117 22.12 -22.99 3.33
N ILE A 118 21.24 -23.93 2.99
CA ILE A 118 21.53 -25.38 3.07
C ILE A 118 22.32 -25.83 1.85
N TYR A 119 21.97 -25.31 0.67
CA TYR A 119 22.54 -25.69 -0.61
C TYR A 119 23.17 -24.47 -1.30
N PRO A 120 24.35 -24.02 -0.85
CA PRO A 120 25.03 -22.86 -1.43
C PRO A 120 25.49 -23.11 -2.88
N THR A 121 25.55 -24.36 -3.33
CA THR A 121 25.88 -24.77 -4.70
C THR A 121 24.67 -24.80 -5.64
N ALA A 122 23.48 -24.40 -5.17
CA ALA A 122 22.26 -24.37 -5.98
C ALA A 122 22.37 -23.38 -7.16
N LEU A 123 22.00 -23.83 -8.35
CA LEU A 123 22.05 -23.01 -9.56
C LEU A 123 20.74 -22.22 -9.72
N GLU A 124 20.80 -20.89 -9.66
CA GLU A 124 19.64 -20.01 -9.82
C GLU A 124 19.50 -19.51 -11.26
N ILE A 125 18.39 -19.84 -11.93
CA ILE A 125 18.18 -19.57 -13.37
C ILE A 125 16.76 -19.03 -13.61
N PRO A 126 16.58 -17.98 -14.44
CA PRO A 126 15.26 -17.57 -14.88
C PRO A 126 14.64 -18.57 -15.88
N LEU A 127 13.32 -18.72 -15.85
CA LEU A 127 12.58 -19.64 -16.72
C LEU A 127 12.92 -19.49 -18.22
N SER A 128 13.26 -18.27 -18.66
CA SER A 128 13.65 -17.97 -20.05
C SER A 128 14.99 -18.55 -20.50
N LYS A 129 15.87 -18.92 -19.58
CA LYS A 129 17.20 -19.51 -19.86
C LYS A 129 17.27 -21.00 -19.54
N LEU A 130 16.12 -21.63 -19.28
CA LEU A 130 16.05 -23.03 -18.92
C LEU A 130 16.27 -23.91 -20.15
N SER A 131 17.35 -24.70 -20.17
CA SER A 131 17.60 -25.73 -21.19
C SER A 131 17.58 -27.13 -20.58
N ASP A 132 17.20 -28.13 -21.38
CA ASP A 132 17.08 -29.52 -20.93
C ASP A 132 18.45 -30.09 -20.45
N ASP A 133 19.57 -29.65 -21.04
CA ASP A 133 20.93 -30.05 -20.61
C ASP A 133 21.28 -29.55 -19.19
N ILE A 134 20.81 -28.37 -18.81
CA ILE A 134 21.07 -27.78 -17.50
C ILE A 134 20.21 -28.47 -16.43
N LEU A 135 18.98 -28.85 -16.80
CA LEU A 135 18.05 -29.57 -15.92
C LEU A 135 18.53 -30.97 -15.54
N LEU A 136 19.21 -31.66 -16.45
CA LEU A 136 19.64 -33.05 -16.25
C LEU A 136 21.01 -33.16 -15.55
N ASN A 137 21.91 -32.19 -15.73
CA ASN A 137 23.26 -32.25 -15.18
C ASN A 137 23.40 -31.73 -13.75
N ASN A 138 22.46 -30.89 -13.27
CA ASN A 138 22.55 -30.28 -11.94
C ASN A 138 21.61 -30.97 -10.95
N LYS A 139 22.13 -31.27 -9.76
CA LYS A 139 21.34 -31.89 -8.68
C LYS A 139 20.33 -30.92 -8.05
N ILE A 140 20.67 -29.64 -7.92
CA ILE A 140 19.86 -28.64 -7.20
C ILE A 140 19.71 -27.38 -8.05
N ILE A 141 18.48 -27.06 -8.41
CA ILE A 141 18.16 -25.96 -9.32
C ILE A 141 17.07 -25.09 -8.71
N ILE A 142 17.30 -23.78 -8.68
CA ILE A 142 16.31 -22.76 -8.30
C ILE A 142 15.86 -22.05 -9.58
N VAL A 143 14.62 -22.30 -10.01
CA VAL A 143 14.05 -21.71 -11.22
C VAL A 143 13.21 -20.49 -10.83
N ARG A 144 13.61 -19.29 -11.27
CA ARG A 144 12.78 -18.09 -11.14
C ARG A 144 11.70 -18.07 -12.23
N LEU A 145 10.45 -18.02 -11.79
CA LEU A 145 9.26 -18.01 -12.63
C LEU A 145 8.85 -16.59 -13.07
N ASP A 146 9.73 -15.59 -13.01
CA ASP A 146 9.34 -14.20 -13.31
C ASP A 146 9.39 -13.93 -14.82
N ASP A 147 8.25 -13.57 -15.41
CA ASP A 147 8.15 -13.12 -16.79
C ASP A 147 7.86 -11.60 -16.83
N PRO A 148 8.80 -10.76 -17.31
CA PRO A 148 8.60 -9.32 -17.38
C PRO A 148 7.56 -8.88 -18.42
N GLN A 149 7.04 -9.77 -19.27
CA GLN A 149 6.19 -9.39 -20.40
C GLN A 149 4.67 -9.46 -20.15
N ASN A 150 4.20 -10.23 -19.16
CA ASN A 150 2.75 -10.43 -18.94
C ASN A 150 2.23 -9.67 -17.70
N LYS A 151 1.74 -8.45 -17.93
CA LYS A 151 1.09 -7.56 -16.94
C LYS A 151 -0.42 -7.82 -16.80
N GLU A 152 -0.89 -9.02 -17.10
CA GLU A 152 -2.29 -9.40 -16.93
C GLU A 152 -2.58 -9.99 -15.55
N ASP A 153 -3.86 -10.18 -15.26
CA ASP A 153 -4.43 -10.62 -13.99
C ASP A 153 -3.57 -11.67 -13.25
N ASN A 154 -3.21 -11.37 -12.00
CA ASN A 154 -2.30 -12.17 -11.16
C ASN A 154 -2.67 -13.66 -11.12
N SER A 155 -3.96 -13.96 -11.21
CA SER A 155 -4.54 -15.31 -11.19
C SER A 155 -4.19 -16.11 -12.45
N GLN A 156 -4.30 -15.51 -13.64
CA GLN A 156 -3.99 -16.20 -14.91
C GLN A 156 -2.48 -16.39 -15.07
N ASN A 157 -1.70 -15.39 -14.68
CA ASN A 157 -0.24 -15.47 -14.65
C ASN A 157 0.24 -16.62 -13.73
N PHE A 158 -0.38 -16.78 -12.56
CA PHE A 158 -0.06 -17.90 -11.66
C PHE A 158 -0.31 -19.28 -12.29
N LYS A 159 -1.45 -19.47 -12.99
CA LYS A 159 -1.76 -20.74 -13.65
C LYS A 159 -0.71 -21.12 -14.69
N TYR A 160 -0.32 -20.17 -15.53
CA TYR A 160 0.69 -20.40 -16.56
C TYR A 160 2.03 -20.85 -15.95
N HIS A 161 2.50 -20.16 -14.91
CA HIS A 161 3.76 -20.53 -14.24
C HIS A 161 3.68 -21.86 -13.49
N ALA A 162 2.56 -22.15 -12.84
CA ALA A 162 2.36 -23.43 -12.15
C ALA A 162 2.33 -24.60 -13.13
N LEU A 163 1.64 -24.48 -14.27
CA LEU A 163 1.65 -25.49 -15.33
C LEU A 163 3.06 -25.74 -15.85
N LYS A 164 3.83 -24.68 -16.09
CA LYS A 164 5.22 -24.81 -16.57
C LYS A 164 6.13 -25.48 -15.55
N ALA A 165 5.94 -25.20 -14.26
CA ALA A 165 6.66 -25.88 -13.19
C ALA A 165 6.36 -27.38 -13.17
N PHE A 166 5.09 -27.78 -13.28
CA PHE A 166 4.70 -29.19 -13.34
C PHE A 166 5.23 -29.91 -14.59
N GLU A 167 5.16 -29.30 -15.78
CA GLU A 167 5.76 -29.86 -16.99
C GLU A 167 7.27 -30.08 -16.86
N THR A 168 7.97 -29.12 -16.26
CA THR A 168 9.41 -29.19 -16.04
C THR A 168 9.77 -30.30 -15.06
N TYR A 169 8.97 -30.42 -13.99
CA TYR A 169 9.12 -31.51 -13.02
C TYR A 169 8.95 -32.88 -13.67
N ASP A 170 7.90 -33.08 -14.47
CA ASP A 170 7.61 -34.36 -15.13
C ASP A 170 8.77 -34.82 -16.02
N LYS A 171 9.40 -33.90 -16.77
CA LYS A 171 10.58 -34.20 -17.60
C LYS A 171 11.76 -34.75 -16.78
N VAL A 172 12.04 -34.14 -15.62
CA VAL A 172 13.13 -34.57 -14.75
C VAL A 172 12.77 -35.88 -14.04
N ALA A 173 11.50 -36.04 -13.64
CA ALA A 173 10.98 -37.24 -12.98
C ALA A 173 10.91 -38.48 -13.89
N GLN A 174 10.97 -38.30 -15.22
CA GLN A 174 11.16 -39.40 -16.18
C GLN A 174 12.62 -39.87 -16.24
N SER A 175 13.57 -38.96 -16.02
CA SER A 175 15.01 -39.23 -16.16
C SER A 175 15.67 -39.68 -14.85
N HIS A 176 15.11 -39.26 -13.70
CA HIS A 176 15.66 -39.53 -12.37
C HIS A 176 14.65 -40.26 -11.48
N LYS A 177 15.15 -41.16 -10.62
CA LYS A 177 14.31 -41.99 -9.74
C LYS A 177 13.72 -41.21 -8.56
N HIS A 178 14.48 -40.26 -8.00
CA HIS A 178 14.07 -39.45 -6.85
C HIS A 178 14.16 -37.96 -7.19
N VAL A 179 13.00 -37.30 -7.28
CA VAL A 179 12.91 -35.88 -7.63
C VAL A 179 11.93 -35.20 -6.68
N THR A 180 12.41 -34.15 -6.02
CA THR A 180 11.63 -33.33 -5.09
C THR A 180 11.35 -31.98 -5.75
N GLY A 181 10.07 -31.63 -5.90
CA GLY A 181 9.62 -30.34 -6.39
C GLY A 181 9.16 -29.45 -5.25
N ILE A 182 9.57 -28.18 -5.28
CA ILE A 182 9.14 -27.14 -4.34
C ILE A 182 8.62 -25.95 -5.14
N LEU A 183 7.44 -25.46 -4.83
CA LEU A 183 6.89 -24.22 -5.35
C LEU A 183 6.71 -23.22 -4.21
N THR A 184 7.37 -22.07 -4.32
CA THR A 184 7.34 -21.01 -3.31
C THR A 184 7.53 -19.62 -3.93
N ALA A 185 7.61 -18.57 -3.10
CA ALA A 185 7.82 -17.20 -3.54
C ALA A 185 8.73 -16.38 -2.64
N LEU A 186 9.13 -15.20 -3.12
CA LEU A 186 9.92 -14.24 -2.37
C LEU A 186 9.08 -13.41 -1.39
N ARG A 187 7.84 -13.07 -1.76
CA ARG A 187 6.92 -12.24 -0.96
C ARG A 187 5.48 -12.73 -1.00
N SER A 188 4.68 -12.32 -0.02
CA SER A 188 3.23 -12.58 -0.01
C SER A 188 2.50 -11.66 -0.99
N SER A 189 1.53 -12.18 -1.76
CA SER A 189 0.72 -11.35 -2.67
C SER A 189 -0.26 -10.41 -1.96
N TRP A 190 -0.41 -10.53 -0.63
CA TRP A 190 -1.11 -9.56 0.21
C TRP A 190 -0.38 -8.21 0.30
N ILE A 191 0.93 -8.19 0.07
CA ILE A 191 1.73 -6.98 0.07
C ILE A 191 1.82 -6.50 -1.37
N SER A 192 1.05 -5.46 -1.69
CA SER A 192 1.13 -4.79 -2.99
C SER A 192 2.55 -4.31 -3.25
N SER A 193 3.12 -4.69 -4.40
CA SER A 193 4.40 -4.15 -4.87
C SER A 193 4.30 -2.63 -5.02
N GLU A 194 5.27 -1.91 -4.46
CA GLU A 194 5.40 -0.44 -4.53
C GLU A 194 5.39 0.08 -5.98
N ASP A 195 5.80 -0.78 -6.93
CA ASP A 195 5.83 -0.49 -8.38
C ASP A 195 4.45 -0.39 -9.07
N LYS A 196 3.36 -0.71 -8.36
CA LYS A 196 2.02 -0.39 -8.88
C LYS A 196 1.78 1.08 -8.64
N ALA A 197 2.15 1.91 -9.62
CA ALA A 197 1.55 3.22 -9.79
C ALA A 197 0.03 3.04 -9.72
N LEU A 198 -0.56 3.42 -8.59
CA LEU A 198 -1.99 3.38 -8.35
C LEU A 198 -2.63 4.40 -9.28
N ASN A 199 -2.87 4.00 -10.52
CA ASN A 199 -3.74 4.74 -11.41
C ASN A 199 -5.13 4.62 -10.80
N ARG A 200 -5.52 5.64 -10.03
CA ARG A 200 -6.90 5.86 -9.61
C ARG A 200 -7.73 5.92 -10.89
N LYS A 201 -8.36 4.80 -11.25
CA LYS A 201 -9.40 4.78 -12.27
C LYS A 201 -10.57 5.59 -11.71
N VAL A 202 -10.63 6.86 -12.07
CA VAL A 202 -11.81 7.69 -11.84
C VAL A 202 -12.95 6.99 -12.57
N ARG A 203 -14.00 6.60 -11.85
CA ARG A 203 -15.24 6.14 -12.48
C ARG A 203 -15.75 7.31 -13.31
N ALA A 204 -15.87 7.13 -14.62
CA ALA A 204 -16.58 8.07 -15.46
C ALA A 204 -18.01 8.16 -14.93
N THR A 205 -18.40 9.34 -14.43
CA THR A 205 -19.80 9.64 -14.17
C THR A 205 -20.51 9.76 -15.51
N GLU A 206 -21.64 9.08 -15.65
CA GLU A 206 -22.50 9.19 -16.82
C GLU A 206 -22.87 10.67 -17.04
N ASP A 207 -22.59 11.17 -18.25
CA ASP A 207 -22.93 12.50 -18.71
C ASP A 207 -24.47 12.68 -18.64
N GLY A 208 -24.94 13.40 -17.62
CA GLY A 208 -26.37 13.59 -17.38
C GLY A 208 -26.74 14.77 -16.47
N GLU A 209 -25.80 15.64 -16.12
CA GLU A 209 -26.07 16.89 -15.43
C GLU A 209 -25.43 18.01 -16.25
N ALA A 210 -26.21 19.06 -16.58
CA ALA A 210 -25.73 20.18 -17.38
C ALA A 210 -24.37 20.66 -16.84
N ASP A 211 -23.36 20.74 -17.70
CA ASP A 211 -21.98 21.02 -17.29
C ASP A 211 -21.91 22.38 -16.57
N THR A 212 -22.00 22.36 -15.24
CA THR A 212 -21.96 23.55 -14.39
C THR A 212 -20.53 24.05 -14.21
N ARG A 213 -19.54 23.50 -14.93
CA ARG A 213 -18.12 23.75 -14.66
C ARG A 213 -17.64 24.96 -15.44
N ILE A 214 -17.02 25.91 -14.73
CA ILE A 214 -16.41 27.10 -15.33
C ILE A 214 -14.92 27.06 -15.07
N VAL A 215 -14.12 27.12 -16.15
CA VAL A 215 -12.66 27.17 -16.08
C VAL A 215 -12.17 28.50 -16.63
N PHE A 216 -11.45 29.24 -15.81
CA PHE A 216 -10.71 30.42 -16.21
C PHE A 216 -9.23 30.11 -16.24
N LYS A 217 -8.56 30.47 -17.34
CA LYS A 217 -7.16 30.17 -17.54
C LYS A 217 -6.42 31.38 -18.07
N THR A 218 -5.29 31.69 -17.45
CA THR A 218 -4.28 32.62 -17.94
C THR A 218 -2.94 31.91 -18.11
N ASN A 219 -1.87 32.66 -18.39
CA ASN A 219 -0.53 32.10 -18.52
C ASN A 219 0.03 31.62 -17.19
N ASN A 220 -0.34 32.25 -16.07
CA ASN A 220 0.25 31.99 -14.76
C ASN A 220 -0.76 31.52 -13.71
N THR A 221 -2.07 31.60 -13.97
CA THR A 221 -3.11 31.16 -13.04
C THR A 221 -4.19 30.36 -13.74
N ILE A 222 -4.62 29.28 -13.12
CA ILE A 222 -5.80 28.52 -13.54
C ILE A 222 -6.78 28.44 -12.37
N LEU A 223 -8.05 28.72 -12.65
CA LEU A 223 -9.15 28.75 -11.69
C LEU A 223 -10.30 27.91 -12.26
N TYR A 224 -10.85 27.06 -11.41
CA TYR A 224 -12.02 26.23 -11.68
C TYR A 224 -13.05 26.50 -10.57
N VAL A 225 -14.30 26.74 -10.97
CA VAL A 225 -15.42 26.94 -10.06
C VAL A 225 -16.68 26.39 -10.73
N ASN A 226 -17.60 25.85 -9.93
CA ASN A 226 -18.93 25.49 -10.41
C ASN A 226 -19.83 26.75 -10.49
N SER A 227 -20.75 26.75 -11.45
CA SER A 227 -21.79 27.76 -11.60
C SER A 227 -22.95 27.47 -10.62
N PRO A 228 -23.58 28.50 -10.03
CA PRO A 228 -23.25 29.93 -10.13
C PRO A 228 -22.22 30.37 -9.06
N ILE A 229 -21.35 31.32 -9.40
CA ILE A 229 -20.59 32.11 -8.42
C ILE A 229 -21.55 33.14 -7.83
N ILE A 230 -21.69 33.17 -6.51
CA ILE A 230 -22.66 34.02 -5.82
C ILE A 230 -21.96 34.97 -4.85
N PHE A 231 -22.20 36.26 -5.01
CA PHE A 231 -21.79 37.29 -4.05
C PHE A 231 -23.03 37.90 -3.40
N TYR A 232 -23.07 37.84 -2.07
CA TYR A 232 -24.11 38.41 -1.23
C TYR A 232 -23.62 39.74 -0.67
N ALA A 233 -24.42 40.79 -0.85
CA ALA A 233 -24.16 42.13 -0.37
C ALA A 233 -25.40 42.69 0.33
N ASN A 234 -25.42 42.70 1.67
CA ASN A 234 -26.56 43.19 2.47
C ASN A 234 -27.91 42.60 1.98
N ASP A 235 -28.01 41.27 1.88
CA ASP A 235 -29.15 40.50 1.35
C ASP A 235 -29.46 40.65 -0.16
N GLN A 236 -28.71 41.45 -0.91
CA GLN A 236 -28.76 41.41 -2.37
C GLN A 236 -27.82 40.35 -2.93
N VAL A 237 -28.34 39.58 -3.89
CA VAL A 237 -27.62 38.46 -4.51
C VAL A 237 -27.20 38.85 -5.91
N THR A 238 -25.90 38.82 -6.18
CA THR A 238 -25.33 39.00 -7.51
C THR A 238 -24.67 37.71 -7.96
N SER A 239 -25.03 37.24 -9.16
CA SER A 239 -24.43 36.05 -9.76
C SER A 239 -23.45 36.44 -10.86
N ILE A 240 -22.30 35.77 -10.90
CA ILE A 240 -21.31 35.95 -11.96
C ILE A 240 -21.41 34.74 -12.89
N SER A 241 -21.73 34.99 -14.16
CA SER A 241 -21.88 33.95 -15.19
C SER A 241 -20.61 33.77 -16.02
N ALA A 242 -20.53 32.65 -16.75
CA ALA A 242 -19.38 32.15 -17.51
C ALA A 242 -18.85 33.04 -18.66
N GLY A 243 -19.37 34.26 -18.83
CA GLY A 243 -18.88 35.27 -19.78
C GLY A 243 -17.92 36.31 -19.17
N SER A 244 -17.50 36.12 -17.92
CA SER A 244 -16.55 37.00 -17.22
C SER A 244 -15.13 36.89 -17.78
N SER A 245 -14.40 38.00 -17.81
CA SER A 245 -13.01 38.01 -18.26
C SER A 245 -12.07 37.79 -17.07
N PHE A 246 -11.04 36.97 -17.26
CA PHE A 246 -10.06 36.62 -16.22
C PHE A 246 -8.66 37.04 -16.68
N SER A 247 -7.97 37.81 -15.86
CA SER A 247 -6.62 38.30 -16.13
C SER A 247 -5.72 38.14 -14.92
N ASP A 248 -4.41 38.05 -15.16
CA ASP A 248 -3.39 37.97 -14.12
C ASP A 248 -2.31 39.02 -14.31
N GLN A 249 -1.87 39.59 -13.19
CA GLN A 249 -0.69 40.44 -13.12
C GLN A 249 0.36 39.75 -12.26
N VAL A 250 1.55 39.58 -12.83
CA VAL A 250 2.64 38.82 -12.22
C VAL A 250 3.75 39.77 -11.81
N SER A 251 4.13 39.69 -10.54
CA SER A 251 5.36 40.24 -9.98
C SER A 251 6.18 39.09 -9.39
N ASN A 252 7.49 39.27 -9.20
CA ASN A 252 8.44 38.19 -8.89
C ASN A 252 7.94 37.14 -7.88
N SER A 253 7.31 37.58 -6.78
CA SER A 253 6.79 36.71 -5.71
C SER A 253 5.29 36.87 -5.46
N THR A 254 4.57 37.65 -6.27
CA THR A 254 3.13 37.90 -6.07
C THR A 254 2.37 37.83 -7.39
N ILE A 255 1.16 37.26 -7.34
CA ILE A 255 0.25 37.23 -8.49
C ILE A 255 -1.08 37.83 -8.05
N VAL A 256 -1.58 38.78 -8.82
CA VAL A 256 -2.92 39.34 -8.66
C VAL A 256 -3.78 38.82 -9.80
N ALA A 257 -4.73 37.95 -9.49
CA ALA A 257 -5.67 37.43 -10.46
C ALA A 257 -7.02 38.15 -10.32
N THR A 258 -7.55 38.69 -11.42
CA THR A 258 -8.80 39.45 -11.40
C THR A 258 -9.84 38.79 -12.29
N LEU A 259 -11.01 38.53 -11.72
CA LEU A 259 -12.20 38.03 -12.41
C LEU A 259 -13.19 39.18 -12.53
N THR A 260 -13.50 39.58 -13.76
CA THR A 260 -14.39 40.70 -14.06
C THR A 260 -15.71 40.19 -14.63
N GLY A 261 -16.77 40.31 -13.85
CA GLY A 261 -18.15 40.09 -14.28
C GLY A 261 -18.79 41.37 -14.82
N SER A 262 -20.08 41.30 -15.14
CA SER A 262 -20.84 42.44 -15.68
C SER A 262 -21.02 43.59 -14.68
N ALA A 263 -21.17 43.29 -13.39
CA ALA A 263 -21.41 44.28 -12.32
C ALA A 263 -20.45 44.16 -11.12
N THR A 264 -19.67 43.07 -11.07
CA THR A 264 -18.82 42.71 -9.94
C THR A 264 -17.44 42.28 -10.42
N THR A 265 -16.39 42.78 -9.78
CA THR A 265 -15.01 42.34 -10.01
C THR A 265 -14.47 41.70 -8.72
N ILE A 266 -13.85 40.53 -8.84
CA ILE A 266 -13.23 39.80 -7.74
C ILE A 266 -11.73 39.79 -7.99
N THR A 267 -10.94 40.23 -7.03
CA THR A 267 -9.48 40.20 -7.12
C THR A 267 -8.88 39.29 -6.05
N PHE A 268 -8.04 38.35 -6.48
CA PHE A 268 -7.33 37.40 -5.65
C PHE A 268 -5.86 37.82 -5.57
N PHE A 269 -5.36 38.02 -4.35
CA PHE A 269 -3.96 38.37 -4.12
C PHE A 269 -3.19 37.16 -3.58
N PHE A 270 -2.26 36.65 -4.39
CA PHE A 270 -1.39 35.53 -4.05
C PHE A 270 0.02 35.98 -3.74
N GLU A 271 0.62 35.39 -2.70
CA GLU A 271 2.02 35.60 -2.33
C GLU A 271 2.75 34.26 -2.21
N LEU A 272 3.97 34.19 -2.74
CA LEU A 272 4.85 33.04 -2.64
C LEU A 272 5.87 33.23 -1.51
N ILE A 273 5.77 32.41 -0.47
CA ILE A 273 6.66 32.43 0.71
C ILE A 273 7.24 31.03 0.90
N SER A 274 8.57 30.91 0.87
CA SER A 274 9.31 29.68 1.24
C SER A 274 8.82 28.40 0.53
N GLY A 275 8.44 28.49 -0.75
CA GLY A 275 7.99 27.35 -1.55
C GLY A 275 6.50 27.00 -1.43
N TYR A 276 5.74 27.78 -0.67
CA TYR A 276 4.28 27.72 -0.58
C TYR A 276 3.68 29.03 -1.10
N TRP A 277 2.56 28.92 -1.79
CA TRP A 277 1.76 30.09 -2.16
C TRP A 277 0.56 30.20 -1.23
N TYR A 278 0.23 31.44 -0.88
CA TYR A 278 -0.86 31.80 0.03
C TYR A 278 -1.79 32.77 -0.68
N LEU A 279 -3.10 32.60 -0.48
CA LEU A 279 -4.06 33.66 -0.80
C LEU A 279 -4.14 34.58 0.43
N ASN A 280 -3.58 35.78 0.35
CA ASN A 280 -3.53 36.68 1.51
C ASN A 280 -4.78 37.57 1.59
N ASN A 281 -5.24 38.08 0.45
CA ASN A 281 -6.39 38.98 0.39
C ASN A 281 -7.29 38.63 -0.79
N LEU A 282 -8.58 38.89 -0.60
CA LEU A 282 -9.64 38.69 -1.56
C LEU A 282 -10.55 39.91 -1.53
N THR A 283 -10.48 40.73 -2.57
CA THR A 283 -11.31 41.94 -2.65
C THR A 283 -12.42 41.76 -3.65
N VAL A 284 -13.60 42.27 -3.34
CA VAL A 284 -14.75 42.27 -4.24
C VAL A 284 -15.22 43.70 -4.43
N VAL A 285 -15.27 44.16 -5.67
CA VAL A 285 -15.86 45.45 -6.02
C VAL A 285 -17.20 45.19 -6.69
N SER A 286 -18.29 45.63 -6.08
CA SER A 286 -19.65 45.53 -6.61
C SER A 286 -20.24 46.93 -6.76
N SER A 287 -20.63 47.31 -7.98
CA SER A 287 -21.26 48.62 -8.28
C SER A 287 -20.52 49.85 -7.69
N GLY A 288 -19.18 49.78 -7.61
CA GLY A 288 -18.33 50.86 -7.11
C GLY A 288 -18.02 50.83 -5.60
N SER A 289 -18.58 49.89 -4.83
CA SER A 289 -18.20 49.64 -3.45
C SER A 289 -17.19 48.49 -3.36
N GLU A 290 -16.07 48.72 -2.69
CA GLU A 290 -15.00 47.74 -2.46
C GLU A 290 -15.17 47.13 -1.06
N SER A 291 -15.14 45.79 -1.00
CA SER A 291 -15.22 45.00 0.22
C SER A 291 -14.06 44.00 0.27
N ASP A 292 -13.30 44.04 1.36
CA ASP A 292 -12.23 43.09 1.63
C ASP A 292 -12.77 41.87 2.40
N LEU A 293 -12.60 40.69 1.82
CA LEU A 293 -13.04 39.43 2.41
C LEU A 293 -11.90 38.76 3.17
N ALA A 294 -12.23 38.22 4.32
CA ALA A 294 -11.31 37.46 5.14
C ALA A 294 -10.96 36.13 4.48
N VAL A 295 -9.66 35.95 4.23
CA VAL A 295 -9.10 34.69 3.75
C VAL A 295 -8.41 33.99 4.90
N LYS A 296 -8.79 32.73 5.14
CA LYS A 296 -8.16 31.88 6.15
C LYS A 296 -7.88 30.51 5.57
N ASP A 297 -6.69 29.99 5.81
CA ASP A 297 -6.30 28.60 5.48
C ASP A 297 -6.39 28.23 3.98
N VAL A 298 -6.13 29.19 3.09
CA VAL A 298 -6.01 28.97 1.64
C VAL A 298 -4.54 29.08 1.23
N TYR A 299 -3.89 27.93 1.09
CA TYR A 299 -2.49 27.82 0.67
C TYR A 299 -2.22 26.46 0.04
N ALA A 300 -1.18 26.38 -0.79
CA ALA A 300 -0.63 25.09 -1.22
C ALA A 300 0.87 25.19 -1.55
N PRO A 301 1.60 24.07 -1.58
CA PRO A 301 2.95 24.04 -2.11
C PRO A 301 2.99 24.48 -3.58
N THR A 302 4.14 24.99 -4.03
CA THR A 302 4.36 25.20 -5.48
C THR A 302 4.14 23.93 -6.29
N GLY A 303 3.49 24.05 -7.44
CA GLY A 303 3.13 22.91 -8.30
C GLY A 303 1.81 22.22 -7.96
N PHE A 304 1.25 22.45 -6.76
CA PHE A 304 -0.05 21.93 -6.36
C PHE A 304 -1.16 22.96 -6.58
N SER A 305 -2.37 22.47 -6.82
CA SER A 305 -3.59 23.29 -6.84
C SER A 305 -4.27 23.25 -5.47
N TYR A 306 -4.92 24.30 -5.03
CA TYR A 306 -5.81 24.23 -3.85
C TYR A 306 -7.20 23.87 -4.33
N ALA A 307 -7.86 22.88 -3.71
CA ALA A 307 -9.20 22.43 -4.09
C ALA A 307 -10.14 22.34 -2.88
N CYS A 308 -11.35 22.87 -3.03
CA CYS A 308 -12.39 22.82 -2.00
C CYS A 308 -13.78 22.72 -2.62
N ASN A 309 -14.64 21.89 -2.03
CA ASN A 309 -15.98 21.67 -2.58
C ASN A 309 -16.95 22.84 -2.28
N ASN A 310 -16.81 23.48 -1.12
CA ASN A 310 -17.67 24.61 -0.74
C ASN A 310 -16.83 25.68 -0.06
N SER A 311 -16.40 26.68 -0.83
CA SER A 311 -15.63 27.81 -0.31
C SER A 311 -16.55 29.00 -0.12
N VAL A 312 -16.63 29.50 1.11
CA VAL A 312 -17.36 30.72 1.44
C VAL A 312 -16.42 31.67 2.18
N PHE A 313 -16.26 32.87 1.65
CA PHE A 313 -15.44 33.94 2.21
C PHE A 313 -16.34 35.02 2.79
N TYR A 314 -16.01 35.53 3.98
CA TYR A 314 -16.82 36.51 4.71
C TYR A 314 -16.03 37.80 4.95
N GLU A 315 -16.71 38.95 4.97
CA GLU A 315 -16.07 40.22 5.34
C GLU A 315 -15.64 40.25 6.82
N TYR A 316 -14.51 40.92 7.12
CA TYR A 316 -13.94 41.04 8.47
C TYR A 316 -14.82 41.76 9.49
N THR A 317 -15.58 42.78 9.08
CA THR A 317 -16.17 43.75 10.01
C THR A 317 -17.61 43.41 10.37
N ASN A 318 -18.50 43.22 9.38
CA ASN A 318 -19.93 43.12 9.63
C ASN A 318 -20.58 41.82 9.15
N GLN A 319 -19.84 40.89 8.51
CA GLN A 319 -20.34 39.62 7.93
C GLN A 319 -21.53 39.78 6.95
N ASN A 320 -21.89 41.01 6.56
CA ASN A 320 -23.01 41.28 5.67
C ASN A 320 -22.67 41.01 4.19
N TYR A 321 -21.37 40.87 3.88
CA TYR A 321 -20.88 40.48 2.57
C TYR A 321 -20.26 39.10 2.65
N ASN A 322 -20.66 38.22 1.73
CA ASN A 322 -20.04 36.91 1.59
C ASN A 322 -19.95 36.49 0.12
N LEU A 323 -18.89 35.76 -0.22
CA LEU A 323 -18.64 35.22 -1.55
C LEU A 323 -18.65 33.70 -1.48
N SER A 324 -19.55 33.07 -2.21
CA SER A 324 -19.65 31.62 -2.36
C SER A 324 -19.08 31.17 -3.71
N LEU A 325 -18.05 30.33 -3.64
CA LEU A 325 -17.39 29.69 -4.77
C LEU A 325 -17.54 28.16 -4.63
N PRO A 326 -18.57 27.56 -5.25
CA PRO A 326 -18.77 26.11 -5.19
C PRO A 326 -17.73 25.40 -6.07
N GLY A 327 -17.17 24.29 -5.59
CA GLY A 327 -16.13 23.54 -6.32
C GLY A 327 -14.86 24.36 -6.59
N PHE A 328 -14.52 25.33 -5.74
CA PHE A 328 -13.35 26.19 -5.89
C PHE A 328 -12.05 25.40 -5.98
N GLN A 329 -11.37 25.49 -7.14
CA GLN A 329 -10.02 24.97 -7.32
C GLN A 329 -9.15 26.00 -8.03
N ILE A 330 -8.01 26.36 -7.45
CA ILE A 330 -7.12 27.39 -8.00
C ILE A 330 -5.66 26.97 -7.91
N GLN A 331 -4.88 27.36 -8.92
CA GLN A 331 -3.45 27.20 -8.94
C GLN A 331 -2.78 28.44 -9.53
N PRO A 332 -2.19 29.31 -8.69
CA PRO A 332 -1.30 30.37 -9.14
C PRO A 332 0.10 29.81 -9.46
N PHE A 333 0.94 30.63 -10.09
CA PHE A 333 2.32 30.27 -10.47
C PHE A 333 2.42 29.04 -11.37
N PHE A 334 1.45 28.87 -12.28
CA PHE A 334 1.27 27.71 -13.14
C PHE A 334 2.46 27.42 -14.09
N GLY A 335 3.24 28.44 -14.43
CA GLY A 335 4.42 28.34 -15.31
C GLY A 335 4.07 28.04 -16.77
N SER A 336 4.84 28.56 -17.73
CA SER A 336 4.53 28.43 -19.17
C SER A 336 4.65 27.01 -19.72
N ASN A 337 5.30 26.09 -18.99
CA ASN A 337 5.70 24.78 -19.50
C ASN A 337 4.75 23.63 -19.11
N ASN A 338 3.69 23.91 -18.34
CA ASN A 338 2.74 22.89 -17.90
C ASN A 338 1.57 22.76 -18.87
N SER A 339 1.09 21.52 -19.05
CA SER A 339 0.12 21.02 -20.05
C SER A 339 -1.28 21.62 -20.00
N GLY A 340 -1.49 22.77 -19.34
CA GLY A 340 -2.80 23.40 -19.20
C GLY A 340 -3.76 22.69 -18.26
N SER A 341 -3.28 21.70 -17.51
CA SER A 341 -4.00 20.93 -16.50
C SER A 341 -3.53 21.31 -15.09
N PHE A 342 -4.43 21.32 -14.11
CA PHE A 342 -4.06 21.46 -12.71
C PHE A 342 -2.99 20.42 -12.30
N GLY A 343 -2.08 20.84 -11.43
CA GLY A 343 -1.27 19.94 -10.65
C GLY A 343 -2.09 19.28 -9.53
N ASP A 344 -1.44 18.43 -8.75
CA ASP A 344 -2.12 17.64 -7.73
C ASP A 344 -2.92 18.51 -6.74
N PRO A 345 -4.16 18.11 -6.39
CA PRO A 345 -5.03 18.92 -5.54
C PRO A 345 -4.65 18.79 -4.05
N TYR A 346 -4.43 19.94 -3.43
CA TYR A 346 -4.30 20.17 -2.00
C TYR A 346 -5.68 20.55 -1.45
N ASN A 347 -6.31 19.63 -0.73
CA ASN A 347 -7.68 19.81 -0.30
C ASN A 347 -7.79 20.75 0.92
N CYS A 348 -8.88 21.52 0.99
CA CYS A 348 -9.17 22.43 2.12
C CYS A 348 -9.39 21.72 3.46
N VAL A 349 -9.64 20.41 3.44
CA VAL A 349 -9.74 19.58 4.64
C VAL A 349 -8.46 18.75 4.79
N GLY A 350 -7.83 18.86 5.96
CA GLY A 350 -6.74 17.96 6.31
C GLY A 350 -7.23 16.52 6.43
N PHE A 351 -6.34 15.56 6.17
CA PHE A 351 -6.65 14.12 6.30
C PHE A 351 -7.19 13.74 7.69
N THR A 352 -6.81 14.49 8.73
CA THR A 352 -7.14 14.23 10.14
C THR A 352 -7.32 15.54 10.88
N SER A 353 -8.34 15.64 11.72
CA SER A 353 -8.60 16.82 12.55
C SER A 353 -7.94 16.72 13.94
N ILE A 354 -7.76 17.86 14.62
CA ILE A 354 -7.23 17.90 16.00
C ILE A 354 -8.04 16.99 16.95
N PRO A 355 -9.39 16.98 16.92
CA PRO A 355 -10.17 16.03 17.73
C PRO A 355 -9.85 14.57 17.44
N ILE A 356 -9.70 14.18 16.16
CA ILE A 356 -9.36 12.80 15.78
C ILE A 356 -7.99 12.41 16.33
N TRP A 357 -6.99 13.30 16.24
CA TRP A 357 -5.67 13.05 16.82
C TRP A 357 -5.70 12.90 18.34
N SER A 358 -6.44 13.76 19.02
CA SER A 358 -6.57 13.67 20.48
C SER A 358 -7.27 12.36 20.91
N GLY A 359 -8.31 11.93 20.18
CA GLY A 359 -9.01 10.67 20.44
C GLY A 359 -8.13 9.44 20.16
N LEU A 360 -7.41 9.44 19.03
CA LEU A 360 -6.48 8.36 18.68
C LEU A 360 -5.35 8.25 19.72
N PHE A 361 -4.85 9.37 20.22
CA PHE A 361 -3.82 9.39 21.25
C PHE A 361 -4.30 8.76 22.57
N VAL A 362 -5.50 9.14 23.04
CA VAL A 362 -6.07 8.58 24.29
C VAL A 362 -6.39 7.09 24.14
N THR A 363 -7.02 6.70 23.04
CA THR A 363 -7.36 5.29 22.78
C THR A 363 -6.11 4.42 22.67
N PHE A 364 -5.04 4.92 22.06
CA PHE A 364 -3.75 4.23 22.01
C PHE A 364 -3.17 3.94 23.40
N ILE A 365 -3.23 4.92 24.32
CA ILE A 365 -2.77 4.73 25.72
C ILE A 365 -3.62 3.66 26.43
N LEU A 366 -4.93 3.68 26.25
CA LEU A 366 -5.83 2.69 26.88
C LEU A 366 -5.56 1.28 26.36
N VAL A 367 -5.34 1.11 25.05
CA VAL A 367 -4.97 -0.18 24.44
C VAL A 367 -3.64 -0.67 24.98
N LEU A 368 -2.66 0.23 25.15
CA LEU A 368 -1.36 -0.11 25.73
C LEU A 368 -1.52 -0.64 27.15
N ILE A 369 -2.24 0.07 28.02
CA ILE A 369 -2.48 -0.35 29.41
C ILE A 369 -3.22 -1.70 29.45
N MET A 370 -4.24 -1.87 28.59
CA MET A 370 -4.99 -3.13 28.50
C MET A 370 -4.11 -4.30 28.04
N THR A 371 -3.23 -4.06 27.07
CA THR A 371 -2.29 -5.08 26.58
C THR A 371 -1.33 -5.51 27.68
N PHE A 372 -0.76 -4.57 28.44
CA PHE A 372 0.07 -4.89 29.61
C PHE A 372 -0.70 -5.70 30.66
N GLY A 373 -1.96 -5.32 30.95
CA GLY A 373 -2.83 -6.08 31.85
C GLY A 373 -3.05 -7.53 31.39
N LEU A 374 -3.29 -7.73 30.09
CA LEU A 374 -3.46 -9.07 29.52
C LEU A 374 -2.17 -9.90 29.55
N ILE A 375 -1.01 -9.28 29.28
CA ILE A 375 0.29 -9.96 29.38
C ILE A 375 0.51 -10.47 30.81
N PHE A 376 0.23 -9.66 31.83
CA PHE A 376 0.37 -10.10 33.22
C PHE A 376 -0.60 -11.21 33.59
N ILE A 377 -1.85 -11.17 33.10
CA ILE A 377 -2.82 -12.26 33.32
C ILE A 377 -2.34 -13.56 32.66
N PHE A 378 -1.77 -13.49 31.45
CA PHE A 378 -1.25 -14.66 30.75
C PHE A 378 0.01 -15.25 31.39
N ASP A 379 0.76 -14.50 32.20
CA ASP A 379 1.91 -15.01 32.94
C ASP A 379 1.56 -15.50 34.36
N ILE A 380 0.28 -15.55 34.73
CA ILE A 380 -0.14 -16.22 35.97
C ILE A 380 0.04 -17.72 35.77
N LYS A 381 1.18 -18.22 36.27
CA LYS A 381 1.42 -19.65 36.41
C LYS A 381 0.65 -20.13 37.63
N THR A 382 -0.21 -21.12 37.43
CA THR A 382 -0.83 -21.84 38.54
C THR A 382 0.28 -22.49 39.36
N MET A 383 0.26 -22.31 40.68
CA MET A 383 1.17 -22.99 41.58
C MET A 383 1.07 -24.49 41.29
N ASP A 384 2.21 -25.12 41.00
CA ASP A 384 2.32 -26.58 40.93
C ASP A 384 2.18 -27.13 42.34
N ARG A 385 0.94 -27.19 42.81
CA ARG A 385 0.56 -27.68 44.12
C ARG A 385 -0.27 -28.90 43.91
N PHE A 386 0.38 -29.99 43.52
CA PHE A 386 0.20 -31.26 44.20
C PHE A 386 1.58 -31.92 44.27
N ASP A 387 2.12 -31.96 45.49
CA ASP A 387 3.22 -32.85 45.86
C ASP A 387 2.80 -34.25 45.39
N ASP A 388 3.43 -34.72 44.31
CA ASP A 388 3.10 -36.02 43.72
C ASP A 388 3.33 -37.07 44.82
N PRO A 389 2.30 -37.85 45.23
CA PRO A 389 2.47 -38.90 46.23
C PRO A 389 3.45 -40.01 45.79
N LYS A 390 3.95 -39.95 44.54
CA LYS A 390 5.02 -40.79 44.00
C LYS A 390 6.31 -40.01 43.65
N GLY A 391 6.35 -38.70 43.88
CA GLY A 391 7.55 -37.87 43.75
C GLY A 391 8.56 -38.22 44.84
N LYS A 392 9.86 -38.21 44.50
CA LYS A 392 10.91 -38.50 45.48
C LYS A 392 10.88 -37.43 46.58
N THR A 393 10.73 -37.86 47.84
CA THR A 393 10.84 -36.99 49.00
C THR A 393 12.24 -36.37 49.07
N ILE A 394 12.31 -35.09 49.46
CA ILE A 394 13.58 -34.39 49.67
C ILE A 394 14.32 -35.07 50.82
N THR A 395 15.37 -35.83 50.51
CA THR A 395 16.30 -36.37 51.51
C THR A 395 17.34 -35.31 51.83
N VAL A 396 17.22 -34.71 53.01
CA VAL A 396 18.26 -33.83 53.57
C VAL A 396 19.31 -34.71 54.24
N ASN A 397 20.50 -34.77 53.64
CA ASN A 397 21.62 -35.43 54.30
C ASN A 397 22.16 -34.51 55.40
N VAL A 398 21.84 -34.83 56.65
CA VAL A 398 22.48 -34.20 57.81
C VAL A 398 23.78 -34.95 58.05
N THR A 399 24.91 -34.29 57.86
CA THR A 399 26.22 -34.77 58.29
C THR A 399 26.44 -34.31 59.72
N GLU A 400 26.62 -35.27 60.64
CA GLU A 400 27.13 -35.02 61.99
C GLU A 400 28.65 -34.90 61.99
#